data_AF-A0A0R2DHV0-F1
#
_entry.id   AF-A0A0R2DHV0-F1
#
_cell.length_a   1.000
_cell.length_b   1.000
_cell.length_c   1.000
_cell.angle_alpha   90.00
_cell.angle_beta   90.00
_cell.angle_gamma   90.00
#
_symmetry.space_group_name_H-M   'P 1'
#
loop_
_entity.id
_entity.type
_entity.pdbx_description
1 polymer ?
#
loop_
_entity_poly.entity_id
_entity_poly.type
_entity_poly.pdbx_seq_one_letter_code
_entity_poly.pdbx_strand_id
1 'polypeptide(L)'
;MIHNNKKFSSSTLILYFSVFGTTKTAANKLSNKIKAPVIEIIPEKPYPKNYDLTVKMAREQLNKQIHPKIKHNIKNINIYDTIYIGYPTWWQQPPLIIHSLFDEFDFDGKAIIPFTTSMSTPISESQPIINELAELNHAKVKTGFIYTGLDSLNNQS
;
A
#
# COMPACT_ATOMS: atom_id res chain seq x y z
N MET A 1 14.12 -25.81 -32.48
CA MET A 1 13.69 -25.74 -31.06
C MET A 1 13.04 -24.38 -30.84
N ILE A 2 11.71 -24.34 -30.78
CA ILE A 2 10.93 -23.13 -30.58
C ILE A 2 10.96 -22.76 -29.10
N HIS A 3 11.68 -21.69 -28.74
CA HIS A 3 11.60 -21.10 -27.42
C HIS A 3 10.33 -20.25 -27.34
N ASN A 4 9.24 -20.88 -26.90
CA ASN A 4 8.02 -20.19 -26.46
C ASN A 4 8.31 -19.45 -25.15
N ASN A 5 8.94 -18.28 -25.20
CA ASN A 5 8.90 -17.34 -24.09
C ASN A 5 7.59 -16.55 -24.18
N LYS A 6 6.52 -17.16 -23.66
CA LYS A 6 5.32 -16.42 -23.23
C LYS A 6 5.81 -15.29 -22.32
N LYS A 7 5.72 -14.04 -22.78
CA LYS A 7 5.67 -12.85 -21.91
C LYS A 7 4.63 -13.14 -20.84
N PHE A 8 5.05 -13.39 -19.61
CA PHE A 8 4.13 -13.53 -18.50
C PHE A 8 3.33 -12.23 -18.39
N SER A 9 2.01 -12.35 -18.30
CA SER A 9 1.11 -11.22 -18.05
C SER A 9 1.59 -10.44 -16.83
N SER A 10 1.66 -9.11 -16.93
CA SER A 10 2.06 -8.20 -15.85
C SER A 10 1.49 -8.63 -14.49
N SER A 11 2.33 -9.18 -13.62
CA SER A 11 1.83 -9.82 -12.41
C SER A 11 1.60 -8.77 -11.33
N THR A 12 0.42 -8.81 -10.69
CA THR A 12 -0.06 -7.78 -9.76
C THR A 12 -0.10 -8.31 -8.33
N LEU A 13 0.32 -7.49 -7.37
CA LEU A 13 0.17 -7.74 -5.93
C LEU A 13 -0.57 -6.59 -5.25
N ILE A 14 -1.40 -6.92 -4.27
CA ILE A 14 -2.01 -5.93 -3.37
C ILE A 14 -1.35 -6.04 -2.00
N LEU A 15 -0.68 -4.97 -1.58
CA LEU A 15 -0.20 -4.79 -0.21
C LEU A 15 -1.12 -3.81 0.51
N TYR A 16 -1.44 -4.06 1.78
CA TYR A 16 -2.22 -3.10 2.56
C TYR A 16 -1.86 -3.08 4.04
N PHE A 17 -1.98 -1.92 4.67
CA PHE A 17 -1.93 -1.77 6.13
C PHE A 17 -3.32 -1.39 6.68
N SER A 18 -3.71 -1.96 7.82
CA SER A 18 -5.04 -1.73 8.40
C SER A 18 -5.06 -1.97 9.92
N VAL A 19 -5.36 -0.95 10.73
CA VAL A 19 -5.56 -1.11 12.18
C VAL A 19 -6.99 -1.55 12.52
N PHE A 20 -8.00 -0.90 11.93
CA PHE A 20 -9.42 -1.10 12.29
C PHE A 20 -10.24 -1.89 11.25
N GLY A 21 -9.61 -2.42 10.20
CA GLY A 21 -10.23 -3.35 9.25
C GLY A 21 -10.83 -2.72 7.99
N THR A 22 -10.93 -1.38 7.91
CA THR A 22 -11.48 -0.70 6.72
C THR A 22 -10.64 -0.96 5.48
N THR A 23 -9.34 -0.69 5.54
CA THR A 23 -8.42 -0.93 4.41
C THR A 23 -8.30 -2.41 4.07
N LYS A 24 -8.39 -3.30 5.08
CA LYS A 24 -8.48 -4.76 4.87
C LYS A 24 -9.68 -5.15 4.01
N THR A 25 -10.84 -4.60 4.33
CA THR A 25 -12.07 -4.86 3.59
C THR A 25 -11.94 -4.37 2.14
N ALA A 26 -11.38 -3.18 1.94
CA ALA A 26 -11.11 -2.62 0.62
C ALA A 26 -10.15 -3.49 -0.20
N ALA A 27 -9.00 -3.87 0.39
CA ALA A 27 -7.98 -4.69 -0.26
C ALA A 27 -8.52 -6.06 -0.69
N ASN A 28 -9.31 -6.72 0.16
CA ASN A 28 -9.92 -8.01 -0.16
C ASN A 28 -10.96 -7.90 -1.29
N LYS A 29 -11.78 -6.84 -1.29
CA LYS A 29 -12.73 -6.59 -2.39
C LYS A 29 -11.99 -6.30 -3.70
N LEU A 30 -10.92 -5.52 -3.67
CA LEU A 30 -10.08 -5.24 -4.83
C LEU A 30 -9.46 -6.54 -5.36
N SER A 31 -8.86 -7.34 -4.48
CA SER A 31 -8.31 -8.67 -4.79
C SER A 31 -9.32 -9.57 -5.49
N ASN A 32 -10.55 -9.66 -4.98
CA ASN A 32 -11.62 -10.43 -5.59
C ASN A 32 -12.00 -9.95 -7.00
N LYS A 33 -11.90 -8.64 -7.28
CA LYS A 33 -12.23 -8.04 -8.58
C LYS A 33 -11.10 -8.25 -9.60
N ILE A 34 -9.86 -7.97 -9.25
CA ILE A 34 -8.72 -8.05 -10.18
C ILE A 34 -8.00 -9.40 -10.16
N LYS A 35 -8.44 -10.33 -9.30
CA LYS A 35 -7.88 -11.68 -9.12
C LYS A 35 -6.38 -11.68 -8.78
N ALA A 36 -5.95 -10.68 -8.01
CA ALA A 36 -4.56 -10.55 -7.56
C ALA A 36 -4.40 -11.03 -6.11
N PRO A 37 -3.24 -11.62 -5.74
CA PRO A 37 -2.91 -11.92 -4.35
C PRO A 37 -2.93 -10.65 -3.50
N VAL A 38 -3.30 -10.83 -2.23
CA VAL A 38 -3.38 -9.76 -1.24
C VAL A 38 -2.62 -10.15 0.02
N ILE A 39 -1.73 -9.27 0.49
CA ILE A 39 -0.90 -9.48 1.66
C ILE A 39 -1.04 -8.26 2.59
N GLU A 40 -1.28 -8.53 3.87
CA GLU A 40 -1.32 -7.51 4.92
C GLU A 40 0.12 -7.13 5.31
N ILE A 41 0.41 -5.84 5.38
CA ILE A 41 1.65 -5.28 5.94
C ILE A 41 1.48 -5.30 7.45
N ILE A 42 2.19 -6.19 8.14
CA ILE A 42 2.02 -6.39 9.59
C ILE A 42 3.24 -5.82 10.31
N PRO A 43 3.09 -4.84 11.21
CA PRO A 43 4.22 -4.35 12.00
C PRO A 43 4.68 -5.42 13.01
N GLU A 44 5.98 -5.49 13.28
CA GLU A 44 6.53 -6.37 14.32
C GLU A 44 5.91 -6.06 15.68
N LYS A 45 5.85 -4.77 16.03
CA LYS A 45 5.13 -4.25 17.19
C LYS A 45 3.71 -3.83 16.76
N PRO A 46 2.65 -4.57 17.15
CA PRO A 46 1.29 -4.26 16.74
C PRO A 46 0.83 -2.89 17.25
N TYR A 47 0.02 -2.20 16.46
CA TYR A 47 -0.75 -1.06 16.96
C TYR A 47 -1.80 -1.54 17.96
N PRO A 48 -2.04 -0.80 19.05
CA PRO A 48 -3.07 -1.13 20.02
C PRO A 48 -4.47 -1.03 19.38
N LYS A 49 -5.41 -1.90 19.77
CA LYS A 49 -6.78 -1.83 19.23
C LYS A 49 -7.62 -0.69 19.81
N ASN A 50 -7.10 0.02 20.81
CA ASN A 50 -7.71 1.24 21.34
C ASN A 50 -7.33 2.44 20.44
N TYR A 51 -8.32 3.26 20.10
CA TYR A 51 -8.15 4.40 19.19
C TYR A 51 -7.14 5.43 19.72
N ASP A 52 -7.31 5.89 20.96
CA ASP A 52 -6.45 6.93 21.55
C ASP A 52 -5.00 6.47 21.68
N LEU A 53 -4.79 5.20 22.06
CA LEU A 53 -3.46 4.61 22.13
C LEU A 53 -2.84 4.47 20.72
N THR A 54 -3.63 4.16 19.69
CA THR A 54 -3.16 4.12 18.30
C THR A 54 -2.73 5.51 17.85
N VAL A 55 -3.58 6.52 18.10
CA VAL A 55 -3.28 7.91 17.76
C VAL A 55 -2.00 8.37 18.46
N LYS A 56 -1.86 8.08 19.76
CA LYS A 56 -0.66 8.41 20.53
C LYS A 56 0.61 7.77 19.94
N MET A 57 0.55 6.46 19.65
CA MET A 57 1.68 5.73 19.07
C MET A 57 2.03 6.24 17.66
N ALA A 58 1.03 6.46 16.80
CA ALA A 58 1.23 6.97 15.45
C ALA A 58 1.78 8.40 15.43
N ARG A 59 1.31 9.28 16.33
CA ARG A 59 1.86 10.63 16.50
C ARG A 59 3.31 10.61 16.96
N GLU A 60 3.64 9.75 17.92
CA GLU A 60 5.02 9.62 18.37
C GLU A 60 5.94 9.18 17.24
N GLN A 61 5.50 8.21 16.44
CA GLN A 61 6.24 7.76 15.27
C GLN A 61 6.43 8.89 14.27
N LEU A 62 5.37 9.62 13.93
CA LEU A 62 5.46 10.75 13.01
C LEU A 62 6.41 11.85 13.51
N ASN A 63 6.27 12.26 14.77
CA ASN A 63 7.08 13.33 15.36
C ASN A 63 8.58 12.97 15.41
N LYS A 64 8.89 11.69 15.57
CA LYS A 64 10.26 11.18 15.69
C LYS A 64 10.78 10.50 14.41
N GLN A 65 10.00 10.50 13.33
CA GLN A 65 10.27 9.76 12.10
C GLN A 65 10.65 8.29 12.36
N ILE A 66 9.92 7.62 13.26
CA ILE A 66 10.15 6.21 13.58
C ILE A 66 9.44 5.34 12.56
N HIS A 67 10.22 4.69 11.71
CA HIS A 67 9.77 3.74 10.71
C HIS A 67 9.53 2.36 11.38
N PRO A 68 8.27 1.90 11.56
CA PRO A 68 7.98 0.65 12.25
C PRO A 68 8.38 -0.57 11.42
N LYS A 69 9.26 -1.42 11.95
CA LYS A 69 9.67 -2.68 11.31
C LYS A 69 8.50 -3.54 10.88
N ILE A 70 8.59 -4.12 9.69
CA ILE A 70 7.59 -5.02 9.13
C ILE A 70 7.96 -6.48 9.49
N LYS A 71 6.96 -7.30 9.81
CA LYS A 71 7.17 -8.76 9.99
C LYS A 71 7.60 -9.37 8.66
N HIS A 72 8.38 -10.45 8.71
CA HIS A 72 8.81 -11.20 7.51
C HIS A 72 7.68 -12.06 6.86
N ASN A 73 6.52 -11.45 6.60
CA ASN A 73 5.35 -12.08 5.98
C ASN A 73 5.16 -11.72 4.50
N ILE A 74 5.82 -10.67 4.02
CA ILE A 74 5.83 -10.32 2.59
C ILE A 74 6.98 -11.10 1.93
N LYS A 75 6.64 -11.98 1.01
CA LYS A 75 7.62 -12.82 0.28
C LYS A 75 7.46 -12.62 -1.22
N ASN A 76 8.56 -12.76 -1.94
CA ASN A 76 8.58 -12.76 -3.40
C ASN A 76 8.00 -11.48 -4.04
N ILE A 77 8.12 -10.31 -3.40
CA ILE A 77 7.63 -9.04 -3.98
C ILE A 77 8.25 -8.75 -5.35
N ASN A 78 9.48 -9.24 -5.58
CA ASN A 78 10.25 -9.00 -6.80
C ASN A 78 9.60 -9.59 -8.06
N ILE A 79 8.75 -10.61 -7.95
CA ILE A 79 8.11 -11.25 -9.11
C ILE A 79 6.97 -10.41 -9.70
N TYR A 80 6.54 -9.37 -8.99
CA TYR A 80 5.41 -8.52 -9.36
C TYR A 80 5.87 -7.24 -10.03
N ASP A 81 5.20 -6.89 -11.12
CA ASP A 81 5.46 -5.66 -11.90
C ASP A 81 4.62 -4.49 -11.39
N THR A 82 3.43 -4.78 -10.85
CA THR A 82 2.49 -3.77 -10.35
C THR A 82 2.12 -4.08 -8.90
N ILE A 83 2.28 -3.08 -8.03
CA ILE A 83 1.96 -3.16 -6.61
C ILE A 83 0.89 -2.13 -6.28
N TYR A 84 -0.28 -2.60 -5.86
CA TYR A 84 -1.26 -1.74 -5.21
C TYR A 84 -0.87 -1.58 -3.74
N ILE A 85 -0.86 -0.36 -3.23
CA ILE A 85 -0.52 -0.08 -1.82
C ILE A 85 -1.72 0.59 -1.14
N GLY A 86 -2.35 -0.14 -0.23
CA GLY A 86 -3.52 0.29 0.53
C GLY A 86 -3.18 0.78 1.92
N TYR A 87 -3.69 1.95 2.32
CA TYR A 87 -3.51 2.46 3.67
C TYR A 87 -4.67 3.35 4.13
N PRO A 88 -4.91 3.49 5.45
CA PRO A 88 -5.71 4.60 5.95
C PRO A 88 -4.93 5.92 5.82
N THR A 89 -5.59 7.06 5.59
CA THR A 89 -4.90 8.36 5.64
C THR A 89 -4.88 8.88 7.08
N TRP A 90 -3.69 9.15 7.62
CA TRP A 90 -3.48 9.73 8.96
C TRP A 90 -2.74 11.06 8.82
N TRP A 91 -3.33 12.16 9.29
CA TRP A 91 -2.76 13.52 9.14
C TRP A 91 -2.24 13.78 7.71
N GLN A 92 -3.13 13.57 6.73
CA GLN A 92 -2.87 13.83 5.32
C GLN A 92 -1.78 12.97 4.67
N GLN A 93 -1.26 11.94 5.34
CA GLN A 93 -0.17 11.10 4.82
C GLN A 93 -0.44 9.60 5.07
N PRO A 94 0.26 8.69 4.36
CA PRO A 94 0.28 7.29 4.74
C PRO A 94 0.90 7.10 6.15
N PRO A 95 0.51 6.07 6.90
CA PRO A 95 1.18 5.70 8.15
C PRO A 95 2.66 5.35 7.90
N LEU A 96 3.56 5.65 8.85
CA LEU A 96 5.01 5.44 8.64
C LEU A 96 5.43 3.99 8.37
N ILE A 97 4.58 3.00 8.63
CA ILE A 97 4.84 1.62 8.18
C ILE A 97 4.89 1.47 6.65
N ILE A 98 4.28 2.41 5.91
CA ILE A 98 4.42 2.47 4.46
C ILE A 98 5.81 2.97 4.08
N HIS A 99 6.43 3.87 4.86
CA HIS A 99 7.83 4.23 4.64
C HIS A 99 8.74 3.02 4.85
N SER A 100 8.52 2.26 5.93
CA SER A 100 9.23 1.00 6.17
C SER A 100 9.08 -0.01 5.03
N LEU A 101 7.93 -0.02 4.34
CA LEU A 101 7.77 -0.87 3.16
C LEU A 101 8.76 -0.47 2.05
N PHE A 102 8.91 0.82 1.77
CA PHE A 102 9.87 1.30 0.78
C PHE A 102 11.33 1.21 1.24
N ASP A 103 11.59 1.23 2.56
CA ASP A 103 12.95 1.03 3.09
C ASP A 103 13.41 -0.44 3.01
N GLU A 104 12.48 -1.38 3.21
CA GLU A 104 12.80 -2.81 3.39
C GLU A 104 12.72 -3.63 2.10
N PHE A 105 12.01 -3.14 1.08
CA PHE A 105 11.70 -3.92 -0.14
C PHE A 105 12.06 -3.17 -1.42
N ASP A 106 12.50 -3.93 -2.42
CA ASP A 106 12.90 -3.39 -3.72
C ASP A 106 11.69 -3.13 -4.63
N PHE A 107 11.54 -1.86 -5.02
CA PHE A 107 10.51 -1.39 -5.94
C PHE A 107 11.05 -0.91 -7.29
N ASP A 108 12.34 -1.12 -7.58
CA ASP A 108 12.96 -0.64 -8.82
C ASP A 108 12.19 -1.11 -10.06
N GLY A 109 11.87 -0.15 -10.93
CA GLY A 109 11.11 -0.37 -12.16
C GLY A 109 9.65 -0.79 -12.00
N LYS A 110 9.14 -0.97 -10.77
CA LYS A 110 7.75 -1.39 -10.52
C LYS A 110 6.76 -0.25 -10.69
N ALA A 111 5.51 -0.59 -11.04
CA ALA A 111 4.40 0.35 -11.03
C ALA A 111 3.69 0.33 -9.67
N ILE A 112 3.54 1.49 -9.04
CA ILE A 112 2.84 1.65 -7.76
C ILE A 112 1.47 2.30 -7.99
N ILE A 113 0.42 1.72 -7.43
CA ILE A 113 -0.94 2.27 -7.46
C ILE A 113 -1.44 2.43 -6.01
N PRO A 114 -1.38 3.63 -5.43
CA PRO A 114 -1.85 3.83 -4.07
C PRO A 114 -3.38 3.85 -4.00
N PHE A 115 -3.93 3.35 -2.89
CA PHE A 115 -5.34 3.54 -2.56
C PHE A 115 -5.56 3.82 -1.08
N THR A 116 -6.53 4.67 -0.78
CA THR A 116 -6.91 5.04 0.59
C THR A 116 -8.37 4.71 0.90
N THR A 117 -8.72 4.59 2.17
CA THR A 117 -10.10 4.39 2.63
C THR A 117 -10.65 5.55 3.45
N SER A 118 -9.94 6.67 3.55
CA SER A 118 -10.44 7.86 4.24
C SER A 118 -11.44 8.60 3.35
N MET A 119 -12.73 8.55 3.68
CA MET A 119 -13.81 9.14 2.85
C MET A 119 -13.79 10.68 2.83
N SER A 120 -13.19 11.32 3.83
CA SER A 120 -13.16 12.79 3.96
C SER A 120 -11.90 13.44 3.41
N THR A 121 -10.86 12.65 3.09
CA THR A 121 -9.56 13.17 2.66
C THR A 121 -9.28 12.71 1.23
N PRO A 122 -9.17 13.64 0.27
CA PRO A 122 -8.75 13.31 -1.08
C PRO A 122 -7.42 12.55 -1.08
N ILE A 123 -7.26 11.57 -1.97
CA ILE A 123 -5.98 10.88 -2.09
C ILE A 123 -4.84 11.83 -2.48
N SER A 124 -5.15 12.93 -3.16
CA SER A 124 -4.22 14.00 -3.54
C SER A 124 -3.47 14.62 -2.36
N GLU A 125 -3.95 14.48 -1.13
CA GLU A 125 -3.22 14.95 0.06
C GLU A 125 -2.12 13.97 0.46
N SER A 126 -2.35 12.66 0.32
CA SER A 126 -1.40 11.61 0.73
C SER A 126 -0.51 11.06 -0.39
N GLN A 127 -0.96 11.17 -1.64
CA GLN A 127 -0.25 10.65 -2.80
C GLN A 127 1.12 11.31 -3.03
N PRO A 128 1.35 12.61 -2.75
CA PRO A 128 2.68 13.21 -2.87
C PRO A 128 3.76 12.44 -2.09
N ILE A 129 3.45 11.93 -0.90
CA ILE A 129 4.39 11.11 -0.11
C ILE A 129 4.67 9.77 -0.79
N ILE A 130 3.67 9.12 -1.38
CA ILE A 130 3.90 7.89 -2.17
C ILE A 130 4.73 8.18 -3.41
N ASN A 131 4.53 9.33 -4.07
CA ASN A 131 5.35 9.74 -5.21
C ASN A 131 6.82 9.89 -4.80
N GLU A 132 7.09 10.61 -3.73
CA GLU A 132 8.46 10.77 -3.20
C GLU A 132 9.11 9.44 -2.87
N LEU A 133 8.43 8.58 -2.10
CA LEU A 133 8.95 7.26 -1.72
C LEU A 133 9.21 6.37 -2.94
N ALA A 134 8.33 6.40 -3.94
CA ALA A 134 8.48 5.63 -5.17
C ALA A 134 9.61 6.17 -6.04
N GLU A 135 9.75 7.49 -6.18
CA GLU A 135 10.82 8.13 -6.96
C GLU A 135 12.20 7.80 -6.38
N LEU A 136 12.36 7.84 -5.06
CA LEU A 136 13.58 7.43 -4.36
C LEU A 136 13.94 5.95 -4.58
N ASN A 137 12.94 5.13 -4.92
CA ASN A 137 13.08 3.70 -5.21
C ASN A 137 12.99 3.40 -6.72
N HIS A 138 13.11 4.40 -7.58
CA HIS A 138 13.04 4.27 -9.05
C HIS A 138 11.77 3.57 -9.57
N ALA A 139 10.70 3.62 -8.78
CA ALA A 139 9.40 3.08 -9.11
C ALA A 139 8.54 4.16 -9.81
N LYS A 140 7.53 3.71 -10.55
CA LYS A 140 6.62 4.60 -11.29
C LYS A 140 5.27 4.64 -10.60
N VAL A 141 4.85 5.81 -10.13
CA VAL A 141 3.51 5.95 -9.55
C VAL A 141 2.47 6.21 -10.63
N LYS A 142 1.38 5.46 -10.58
CA LYS A 142 0.15 5.73 -11.35
C LYS A 142 -0.87 6.45 -10.47
N THR A 143 -1.90 7.02 -11.09
CA THR A 143 -3.00 7.68 -10.38
C THR A 143 -3.62 6.75 -9.34
N GLY A 144 -3.59 7.18 -8.08
CA GLY A 144 -4.22 6.44 -7.00
C GLY A 144 -5.72 6.75 -6.89
N PHE A 145 -6.40 6.07 -5.98
CA PHE A 145 -7.84 6.22 -5.79
C PHE A 145 -8.28 6.11 -4.33
N ILE A 146 -9.37 6.78 -3.99
CA ILE A 146 -10.08 6.52 -2.73
C ILE A 146 -10.99 5.33 -2.98
N TYR A 147 -10.82 4.26 -2.21
CA TYR A 147 -11.72 3.13 -2.24
C TYR A 147 -13.01 3.48 -1.48
N THR A 148 -14.05 3.82 -2.24
CA THR A 148 -15.41 4.09 -1.72
C THR A 148 -16.39 2.94 -1.97
N GLY A 149 -15.94 1.86 -2.61
CA GLY A 149 -16.79 0.74 -3.06
C GLY A 149 -16.41 0.25 -4.45
N LEU A 150 -17.23 -0.62 -5.04
CA LEU A 150 -16.94 -1.24 -6.35
C LEU A 150 -16.88 -0.22 -7.51
N ASP A 151 -17.58 0.90 -7.38
CA ASP A 151 -17.71 1.94 -8.42
C ASP A 151 -16.45 2.80 -8.57
N SER A 152 -15.63 2.90 -7.53
CA SER A 152 -14.35 3.65 -7.55
C SER A 152 -13.32 3.14 -8.56
N LEU A 153 -13.55 1.96 -9.13
CA LEU A 153 -12.63 1.27 -10.03
C LEU A 153 -13.01 1.38 -11.51
N ASN A 154 -14.16 1.96 -11.84
CA ASN A 154 -14.60 2.10 -13.25
C ASN A 154 -13.95 3.31 -13.95
N ASN A 155 -13.31 4.20 -13.18
CA ASN A 155 -12.63 5.40 -13.68
C ASN A 155 -11.13 5.21 -13.95
N GLN A 156 -10.63 3.97 -13.93
CA GLN A 156 -9.22 3.64 -14.23
C GLN A 156 -9.05 2.91 -15.57
N SER A 157 -10.01 3.09 -16.49
CA SER A 157 -10.01 2.52 -17.85
C SER A 157 -9.06 3.26 -18.78
#